data_AF-A0A8X6F1D8-F1
#
_entry.id   AF-A0A8X6F1D8-F1
#
_cell.length_a   1.000
_cell.length_b   1.000
_cell.length_c   1.000
_cell.angle_alpha   90.00
_cell.angle_beta   90.00
_cell.angle_gamma   90.00
#
_symmetry.space_group_name_H-M   'P 1'
#
loop_
_entity.id
_entity.type
_entity.pdbx_description
1 polymer ?
#
loop_
_entity_poly.entity_id
_entity_poly.type
_entity_poly.pdbx_seq_one_letter_code
_entity_poly.pdbx_strand_id
1 'polypeptide(L)'
;MEVTRVEQRAYIKIAILQGKNEMECHSEFVVANEHNALPYRTVARWVGKFHQGRVSTSDEHRSRRPLRVRIGTCCHREWMKSDDRDNKDRSRNAQQKHRHVNFMCTVLSFFCAVKAILPWILP
;
A
#
# COMPACT_ATOMS: atom_id res chain seq x y z
N MET A 1 -8.37 28.97 15.27
CA MET A 1 -8.61 27.52 15.36
C MET A 1 -7.27 26.85 15.12
N GLU A 2 -6.69 26.16 16.11
CA GLU A 2 -5.38 25.51 15.92
C GLU A 2 -5.58 24.16 15.24
N VAL A 3 -5.01 24.01 14.04
CA VAL A 3 -5.02 22.72 13.34
C VAL A 3 -3.86 21.87 13.84
N THR A 4 -4.19 20.75 14.48
CA THR A 4 -3.22 19.81 15.01
C THR A 4 -2.40 19.15 13.89
N ARG A 5 -1.20 18.66 14.21
CA ARG A 5 -0.34 17.98 13.22
C ARG A 5 -1.00 16.72 12.62
N VAL A 6 -1.88 16.06 13.36
CA VAL A 6 -2.60 14.86 12.88
C VAL A 6 -3.64 15.26 11.84
N GLU A 7 -4.37 16.35 12.08
CA GLU A 7 -5.34 16.91 11.11
C GLU A 7 -4.65 17.39 9.84
N GLN A 8 -3.49 18.06 9.96
CA GLN A 8 -2.71 18.44 8.78
C GLN A 8 -2.27 17.21 7.96
N ARG A 9 -1.90 16.09 8.61
CA ARG A 9 -1.57 14.84 7.89
C ARG A 9 -2.80 14.17 7.27
N ALA A 10 -3.97 14.29 7.90
CA ALA A 10 -5.23 13.83 7.32
C ALA A 10 -5.59 14.64 6.07
N TYR A 11 -5.34 15.95 6.09
CA TYR A 11 -5.49 16.80 4.91
C TYR A 11 -4.57 16.35 3.77
N ILE A 12 -3.28 16.10 4.04
CA ILE A 12 -2.34 15.58 3.03
C ILE A 12 -2.88 14.29 2.38
N LYS A 13 -3.45 13.38 3.17
CA LYS A 13 -4.04 12.13 2.65
C LYS A 13 -5.19 12.41 1.69
N ILE A 14 -6.08 13.35 2.03
CA ILE A 14 -7.21 13.73 1.17
C ILE A 14 -6.70 14.43 -0.10
N ALA A 15 -5.72 15.33 0.02
CA ALA A 15 -5.17 16.08 -1.10
C ALA A 15 -4.48 15.17 -2.14
N ILE A 16 -3.78 14.12 -1.70
CA ILE A 16 -3.22 13.10 -2.60
C ILE A 16 -4.32 12.34 -3.34
N LEU A 17 -5.42 11.99 -2.67
CA LEU A 17 -6.57 11.34 -3.32
C LEU A 17 -7.25 12.26 -4.35
N GLN A 18 -7.15 13.57 -4.15
CA GLN A 18 -7.61 14.59 -5.10
C GLN A 18 -6.61 14.83 -6.25
N GLY A 19 -5.44 14.19 -6.23
CA GLY A 19 -4.39 14.37 -7.25
C GLY A 19 -3.61 15.67 -7.12
N LYS A 20 -3.69 16.37 -5.97
CA LYS A 20 -2.91 17.58 -5.72
C LYS A 20 -1.43 17.27 -5.52
N ASN A 21 -0.59 18.19 -5.97
CA ASN A 21 0.85 18.05 -5.80
C ASN A 21 1.30 18.44 -4.38
N GLU A 22 2.45 17.92 -3.94
CA GLU A 22 3.01 18.21 -2.61
C GLU A 22 3.31 19.70 -2.39
N MET A 23 3.67 20.41 -3.46
CA MET A 23 3.91 21.85 -3.48
C MET A 23 2.62 22.63 -3.20
N GLU A 24 1.52 22.23 -3.84
CA GLU A 24 0.21 22.84 -3.65
C GLU A 24 -0.29 22.64 -2.23
N CYS A 25 -0.12 21.42 -1.69
CA CYS A 25 -0.43 21.14 -0.29
C CYS A 25 0.36 22.03 0.67
N HIS A 26 1.66 22.24 0.40
CA HIS A 26 2.48 23.10 1.23
C HIS A 26 2.08 24.57 1.15
N SER A 27 1.80 25.09 -0.05
CA SER A 27 1.33 26.48 -0.18
C SER A 27 0.00 26.71 0.54
N GLU A 28 -0.93 25.76 0.47
CA GLU A 28 -2.20 25.84 1.18
C GLU A 28 -2.01 25.83 2.70
N PHE A 29 -1.05 25.04 3.22
CA PHE A 29 -0.73 25.07 4.64
C PHE A 29 -0.12 26.39 5.09
N VAL A 30 0.75 26.99 4.28
CA VAL A 30 1.35 28.29 4.62
C VAL A 30 0.29 29.37 4.68
N VAL A 31 -0.66 29.39 3.72
CA VAL A 31 -1.76 30.36 3.70
C VAL A 31 -2.73 30.16 4.87
N ALA A 32 -3.04 28.91 5.22
CA ALA A 32 -4.04 28.62 6.25
C ALA A 32 -3.49 28.71 7.69
N ASN A 33 -2.26 28.24 7.91
CA ASN A 33 -1.74 27.97 9.26
C ASN A 33 -0.44 28.71 9.57
N GLU A 34 0.15 29.44 8.63
CA GLU A 34 1.38 30.25 8.75
C GLU A 34 2.45 29.61 9.66
N HIS A 35 2.48 29.99 10.94
CA HIS A 35 3.45 29.53 11.94
C HIS A 35 3.31 28.06 12.36
N ASN A 36 2.10 27.50 12.27
CA ASN A 36 1.80 26.13 12.66
C ASN A 36 1.79 25.15 11.48
N ALA A 37 2.12 25.62 10.28
CA ALA A 37 2.18 24.81 9.07
C ALA A 37 3.28 23.73 9.15
N LEU A 38 2.98 22.54 8.61
CA LEU A 38 4.01 21.52 8.42
C LEU A 38 5.05 21.99 7.39
N PRO A 39 6.35 21.88 7.70
CA PRO A 39 7.39 22.27 6.75
C PRO A 39 7.38 21.33 5.53
N TYR A 40 7.74 21.86 4.36
CA TYR A 40 7.75 21.13 3.08
C TYR A 40 8.39 19.73 3.17
N ARG A 41 9.56 19.60 3.81
CA ARG A 41 10.23 18.28 3.96
C ARG A 41 9.36 17.25 4.67
N THR A 42 8.53 17.68 5.62
CA THR A 42 7.60 16.79 6.32
C THR A 42 6.45 16.40 5.41
N VAL A 43 5.90 17.34 4.64
CA VAL A 43 4.85 17.08 3.64
C VAL A 43 5.33 16.03 2.64
N ALA A 44 6.47 16.25 1.98
CA ALA A 44 7.05 15.30 1.01
C ALA A 44 7.27 13.90 1.61
N ARG A 45 7.76 13.84 2.86
CA ARG A 45 7.93 12.56 3.56
C ARG A 45 6.61 11.84 3.79
N TRP A 46 5.54 12.56 4.13
CA TRP A 46 4.21 11.97 4.33
C TRP A 46 3.58 11.55 3.01
N VAL A 47 3.70 12.37 1.96
CA VAL A 47 3.26 12.02 0.60
C VAL A 47 3.91 10.71 0.15
N GLY A 48 5.23 10.58 0.30
CA GLY A 48 5.93 9.32 0.00
C GLY A 48 5.43 8.12 0.79
N LYS A 49 5.13 8.29 2.09
CA LYS A 49 4.54 7.21 2.91
C LYS A 49 3.14 6.82 2.45
N PHE A 50 2.31 7.79 2.04
CA PHE A 50 0.96 7.51 1.55
C PHE A 50 1.00 6.81 0.18
N HIS A 51 1.91 7.19 -0.71
CA HIS A 51 2.16 6.45 -1.96
C HIS A 51 2.65 5.02 -1.72
N GLN A 52 3.40 4.77 -0.64
CA GLN A 52 3.79 3.42 -0.22
C GLN A 52 2.63 2.60 0.40
N GLY A 53 1.41 3.15 0.46
CA GLY A 53 0.23 2.46 0.97
C GLY A 53 0.00 2.59 2.49
N ARG A 54 0.70 3.50 3.18
CA ARG A 54 0.44 3.76 4.60
C ARG A 54 -0.95 4.36 4.79
N VAL A 55 -1.77 3.77 5.66
CA VAL A 55 -3.15 4.27 5.94
C VAL A 55 -3.20 5.20 7.16
N SER A 56 -2.28 5.00 8.11
CA SER A 56 -2.25 5.72 9.40
C SER A 56 -1.61 7.11 9.29
N THR A 57 -2.30 8.12 9.80
CA THR A 57 -1.87 9.53 9.92
C THR A 57 -1.08 9.80 11.20
N SER A 58 -1.17 8.89 12.18
CA SER A 58 -0.42 8.98 13.44
C SER A 58 1.02 8.52 13.24
N ASP A 59 1.92 9.10 14.03
CA ASP A 59 3.25 8.53 14.16
C ASP A 59 3.14 7.16 14.80
N GLU A 60 3.93 6.23 14.27
CA GLU A 60 4.01 4.90 14.83
C GLU A 60 4.64 4.96 16.21
N HIS A 61 4.18 4.11 17.12
CA HIS A 61 4.77 4.05 18.44
C HIS A 61 6.27 3.76 18.28
N ARG A 62 7.12 4.70 18.68
CA ARG A 62 8.56 4.49 18.65
C ARG A 62 8.84 3.36 19.62
N SER A 63 9.23 2.20 19.10
CA SER A 63 9.81 1.16 19.93
C SER A 63 10.97 1.79 20.68
N ARG A 64 10.86 1.87 22.01
CA ARG A 64 12.00 2.28 22.84
C ARG A 64 13.17 1.36 22.50
N ARG A 65 14.39 1.89 22.64
CA ARG A 65 15.62 1.08 22.53
C ARG A 65 15.39 -0.21 23.31
N PRO A 66 15.52 -1.40 22.69
CA PRO A 66 15.19 -2.64 23.37
C PRO A 66 16.02 -2.73 24.66
N LEU A 67 15.36 -2.87 25.80
CA LEU A 67 15.98 -3.18 27.11
C LEU A 67 16.59 -4.60 27.13
N ARG A 68 16.88 -5.16 25.96
CA ARG A 68 17.20 -6.56 25.73
C ARG A 68 18.66 -6.74 25.31
N VAL A 69 19.57 -6.23 26.13
CA VAL A 69 20.87 -6.90 26.35
C VAL A 69 20.76 -7.91 27.51
N ARG A 70 19.61 -8.04 28.20
CA ARG A 70 19.51 -8.95 29.35
C ARG A 70 18.60 -10.17 29.23
N ILE A 71 17.62 -10.26 28.33
CA ILE A 71 16.76 -11.46 28.28
C ILE A 71 16.31 -11.77 26.86
N GLY A 72 16.94 -12.73 26.17
CA GLY A 72 16.28 -13.61 25.19
C GLY A 72 16.11 -13.13 23.74
N THR A 73 17.01 -13.55 22.87
CA THR A 73 16.95 -13.54 21.38
C THR A 73 15.73 -14.25 20.74
N CYS A 74 14.68 -14.58 21.51
CA CYS A 74 13.55 -15.39 21.07
C CYS A 74 12.58 -14.62 20.15
N CYS A 75 12.22 -13.38 20.48
CA CYS A 75 11.19 -12.63 19.74
C CYS A 75 11.65 -12.07 18.39
N HIS A 76 12.96 -11.86 18.18
CA HIS A 76 13.48 -11.41 16.89
C HIS A 76 13.43 -12.52 15.83
N ARG A 77 13.69 -13.77 16.24
CA ARG A 77 13.58 -14.95 15.36
C ARG A 77 12.13 -15.23 14.94
N GLU A 78 11.17 -15.01 15.84
CA GLU A 78 9.74 -15.17 15.57
C GLU A 78 9.25 -14.19 14.49
N TRP A 79 9.69 -12.93 14.57
CA TRP A 79 9.33 -11.88 13.61
C TRP A 79 9.87 -12.15 12.21
N MET A 80 11.16 -12.49 12.08
CA MET A 80 11.73 -12.86 10.79
C MET A 80 11.00 -14.04 10.14
N LYS A 81 10.60 -15.04 10.93
CA LYS A 81 9.80 -16.18 10.45
C LYS A 81 8.38 -15.81 10.04
N SER A 82 7.81 -14.73 10.58
CA SER A 82 6.48 -14.25 10.19
C SER A 82 6.55 -13.48 8.87
N ASP A 83 7.55 -12.62 8.69
CA ASP A 83 7.77 -11.90 7.42
C ASP A 83 8.04 -12.89 6.25
N ASP A 84 8.81 -13.94 6.50
CA ASP A 84 9.07 -15.00 5.51
C ASP A 84 7.80 -15.77 5.12
N ARG A 85 6.88 -16.01 6.08
CA ARG A 85 5.60 -16.68 5.84
C ARG A 85 4.67 -15.81 5.00
N ASP A 86 4.55 -14.52 5.33
CA ASP A 86 3.71 -13.58 4.59
C ASP A 86 4.18 -13.41 3.14
N ASN A 87 5.49 -13.39 2.91
CA ASN A 87 6.06 -13.35 1.57
C ASN A 87 5.75 -14.62 0.76
N LYS A 88 5.85 -15.80 1.40
CA LYS A 88 5.53 -17.09 0.77
C LYS A 88 4.05 -17.23 0.43
N ASP A 89 3.16 -16.68 1.26
CA ASP A 89 1.72 -16.67 1.01
C ASP A 89 1.36 -15.75 -0.15
N ARG A 90 1.99 -14.57 -0.22
CA ARG A 90 1.83 -13.65 -1.36
C ARG A 90 2.28 -14.28 -2.68
N SER A 91 3.40 -15.01 -2.68
CA SER A 91 3.90 -15.74 -3.86
C SER A 91 2.94 -16.86 -4.30
N ARG A 92 2.43 -17.67 -3.36
CA ARG A 92 1.45 -18.73 -3.66
C ARG A 92 0.15 -18.17 -4.22
N ASN A 93 -0.35 -17.07 -3.67
CA ASN A 93 -1.56 -16.40 -4.16
C ASN A 93 -1.36 -15.85 -5.58
N ALA A 94 -0.19 -15.27 -5.88
CA ALA A 94 0.17 -14.84 -7.24
C ALA A 94 0.21 -16.01 -8.23
N GLN A 95 0.80 -17.15 -7.86
CA GLN A 95 0.82 -18.36 -8.70
C GLN A 95 -0.58 -18.93 -8.92
N GLN A 96 -1.44 -18.93 -7.89
CA GLN A 96 -2.82 -19.40 -8.02
C GLN A 96 -3.64 -18.51 -8.95
N LYS A 97 -3.46 -17.18 -8.86
CA LYS A 97 -4.07 -16.23 -9.79
C LYS A 97 -3.62 -16.48 -11.23
N HIS A 98 -2.33 -16.70 -11.46
CA HIS A 98 -1.80 -17.01 -12.80
C HIS A 98 -2.38 -18.32 -13.35
N ARG A 99 -2.50 -19.37 -12.52
CA ARG A 99 -3.15 -20.63 -12.92
C ARG A 99 -4.63 -20.46 -13.24
N HIS A 100 -5.36 -19.67 -12.46
CA HIS A 100 -6.77 -19.40 -12.73
C HIS A 100 -6.96 -18.62 -14.04
N VAL A 101 -6.12 -17.62 -14.31
CA VAL A 101 -6.11 -16.88 -15.59
C VAL A 101 -5.78 -17.81 -16.76
N ASN A 102 -4.76 -18.65 -16.63
CA ASN A 102 -4.40 -19.61 -17.67
C ASN A 102 -5.52 -20.62 -17.94
N PHE A 103 -6.16 -21.16 -16.89
CA PHE A 103 -7.30 -22.06 -17.02
C PHE A 103 -8.48 -21.39 -17.75
N MET A 104 -8.83 -20.16 -17.36
CA MET A 104 -9.87 -19.37 -18.04
C MET A 104 -9.53 -19.16 -19.52
N CYS A 105 -8.27 -18.81 -19.84
CA CYS A 105 -7.81 -18.67 -21.23
C CYS A 105 -7.91 -19.99 -22.01
N THR A 106 -7.49 -21.13 -21.43
CA THR A 106 -7.57 -22.43 -22.12
C THR A 106 -9.01 -22.84 -22.39
N VAL A 107 -9.92 -22.65 -21.43
CA VAL A 107 -11.35 -22.93 -21.60
C VAL A 107 -11.94 -22.05 -22.70
N LEU A 108 -11.66 -20.74 -22.69
CA LEU A 108 -12.08 -19.81 -23.74
C LEU A 108 -11.55 -20.21 -25.13
N SER A 109 -10.28 -20.60 -25.23
CA SER A 109 -9.70 -21.10 -26.47
C SER A 109 -10.35 -22.40 -26.95
N PHE A 110 -10.70 -23.31 -26.04
CA PHE A 110 -11.38 -24.57 -26.38
C PHE A 110 -12.80 -24.31 -26.89
N PHE A 111 -13.57 -23.45 -26.20
CA PHE A 111 -14.89 -23.02 -26.66
C PHE A 111 -14.82 -22.30 -28.03
N CYS A 112 -13.80 -21.48 -28.26
CA CYS A 112 -13.56 -20.82 -29.54
C CYS A 112 -13.29 -21.84 -30.66
N ALA A 113 -12.45 -22.84 -30.40
CA ALA A 113 -12.14 -23.91 -31.35
C ALA A 113 -13.37 -24.79 -31.68
N VAL A 114 -14.15 -25.18 -30.67
CA VAL A 114 -15.39 -25.96 -30.86
C VAL A 114 -16.40 -25.17 -31.69
N LYS A 115 -16.57 -23.87 -31.42
CA LYS A 115 -17.45 -22.99 -32.19
C LYS A 115 -16.99 -22.79 -33.65
N ALA A 116 -15.68 -22.85 -33.91
CA ALA A 116 -15.12 -22.77 -35.26
C ALA A 116 -15.30 -24.06 -36.07
N ILE A 117 -15.41 -25.22 -35.41
CA ILE A 117 -15.57 -26.54 -36.05
C ILE A 117 -17.06 -26.91 -36.22
N LEU A 118 -17.95 -26.41 -35.35
CA LEU A 118 -19.41 -26.62 -35.43
C LEU A 118 -20.05 -26.44 -36.83
N PRO A 119 -19.66 -25.44 -37.66
CA PRO A 119 -20.24 -25.24 -38.99
C PRO A 119 -19.92 -26.33 -40.02
N TRP A 120 -18.97 -27.22 -39.72
CA TRP A 120 -18.57 -28.34 -40.60
C TRP A 120 -19.19 -29.68 -40.18
N ILE A 121 -19.84 -29.73 -39.01
CA ILE A 121 -20.37 -30.97 -38.41
C ILE A 121 -21.91 -31.00 -38.41
N LEU A 122 -22.59 -29.85 -38.49
CA LEU A 122 -24.04 -29.81 -38.74
C LEU A 122 -24.33 -29.33 -40.18
N PRO A 123 -25.01 -30.13 -41.03
CA PRO A 123 -25.51 -29.68 -42.33
C PRO A 123 -26.70 -28.71 -42.23
#